data_AF-A0A919LHZ7-F1
#
_entry.id   AF-A0A919LHZ7-F1
#
_cell.length_a   1.000
_cell.length_b   1.000
_cell.length_c   1.000
_cell.angle_alpha   90.00
_cell.angle_beta   90.00
_cell.angle_gamma   90.00
#
_symmetry.space_group_name_H-M   'P 1'
#
loop_
_entity.id
_entity.type
_entity.pdbx_description
1 polymer ?
#
loop_
_entity_poly.entity_id
_entity_poly.type
_entity_poly.pdbx_seq_one_letter_code
_entity_poly.pdbx_strand_id
1 'polypeptide(L)'
;MSAGTGPGRTYTLLGPDGRPYRSSVPGTRGGYRRGRLYGRLDCPSALRALARGHYRTHRVFFADEATAVAAGYRPCAVCLPTAYARWKARQESAGPHAADSARSETFPPAAARRAAGGLAAALLPQPAFPP
;
A
#
# COMPACT_ATOMS: atom_id res chain seq x y z
N MET A 1 28.49 -4.11 23.66
CA MET A 1 27.62 -2.94 23.97
C MET A 1 26.17 -3.39 23.84
N SER A 2 25.69 -4.04 24.90
CA SER A 2 24.40 -4.76 24.96
C SER A 2 23.39 -3.89 25.69
N ALA A 3 22.34 -3.46 25.01
CA ALA A 3 21.25 -2.70 25.64
C ALA A 3 20.35 -3.65 26.43
N GLY A 4 20.14 -3.33 27.71
CA GLY A 4 19.41 -4.14 28.68
C GLY A 4 18.00 -4.49 28.23
N THR A 5 17.76 -5.80 28.12
CA THR A 5 16.42 -6.40 28.06
C THR A 5 15.88 -6.48 29.48
N GLY A 6 14.98 -5.58 29.85
CA GLY A 6 14.19 -5.73 31.08
C GLY A 6 13.18 -6.87 30.92
N PRO A 7 13.05 -7.80 31.89
CA PRO A 7 12.15 -8.93 31.76
C PRO A 7 10.69 -8.44 31.81
N GLY A 8 9.94 -8.65 30.72
CA GLY A 8 8.47 -8.57 30.73
C GLY A 8 7.79 -7.82 29.57
N ARG A 9 8.51 -7.03 28.77
CA ARG A 9 7.88 -6.30 27.64
C ARG A 9 8.10 -7.08 26.34
N THR A 10 7.07 -7.80 25.91
CA THR A 10 7.07 -8.46 24.60
C THR A 10 6.53 -7.49 23.54
N TYR A 11 7.34 -7.20 22.52
CA TYR A 11 6.96 -6.38 21.37
C TYR A 11 6.46 -7.26 20.23
N THR A 12 5.43 -6.81 19.52
CA THR A 12 4.97 -7.46 18.28
C THR A 12 5.65 -6.79 17.10
N LEU A 13 6.58 -7.50 16.46
CA LEU A 13 7.29 -7.06 15.25
C LEU A 13 6.76 -7.81 14.03
N LEU A 14 6.98 -7.26 12.83
CA LEU A 14 6.68 -7.95 11.59
C LEU A 14 7.95 -8.59 11.03
N GLY A 15 7.89 -9.89 10.75
CA GLY A 15 8.97 -10.64 10.14
C GLY A 15 9.08 -10.40 8.64
N PRO A 16 10.13 -10.95 7.99
CA PRO A 16 10.34 -10.81 6.55
C PRO A 16 9.21 -11.46 5.74
N ASP A 17 8.54 -12.47 6.30
CA ASP A 17 7.40 -13.15 5.67
C ASP A 17 6.08 -12.35 5.77
N GLY A 18 6.12 -11.14 6.33
CA GLY A 18 4.92 -10.34 6.61
C GLY A 18 4.09 -10.85 7.79
N ARG A 19 4.59 -11.84 8.54
CA ARG A 19 3.91 -12.40 9.71
C ARG A 19 4.35 -11.70 11.00
N PRO A 20 3.41 -11.35 11.90
CA PRO A 20 3.76 -10.78 13.20
C PRO A 20 4.43 -11.84 14.09
N TYR A 21 5.53 -11.50 14.73
CA TYR A 21 6.24 -12.32 15.72
C TYR A 21 6.52 -11.54 17.00
N ARG A 22 6.66 -12.27 18.11
CA ARG A 22 6.96 -11.71 19.43
C ARG A 22 8.47 -11.60 19.61
N SER A 23 8.93 -10.41 19.98
CA SER A 23 10.34 -10.11 20.23
C SER A 23 10.51 -9.46 21.61
N SER A 24 11.58 -9.80 22.31
CA SER A 24 12.02 -9.09 23.52
C SER A 24 12.65 -7.74 23.21
N VAL A 25 13.11 -7.54 21.97
CA VAL A 25 13.76 -6.32 21.50
C VAL A 25 12.74 -5.45 20.76
N PRO A 26 12.66 -4.14 21.06
CA PRO A 26 11.83 -3.23 20.30
C PRO A 26 12.35 -3.08 18.86
N GLY A 27 11.45 -2.91 17.90
CA GLY A 27 11.82 -2.70 16.50
C GLY A 27 12.46 -1.31 16.29
N THR A 28 13.47 -1.22 15.43
CA THR A 28 14.15 0.05 15.10
C THR A 28 13.44 0.84 14.00
N ARG A 29 12.59 0.18 13.21
CA ARG A 29 11.83 0.79 12.12
C ARG A 29 10.33 0.70 12.38
N GLY A 30 9.60 1.72 11.96
CA GLY A 30 8.13 1.76 12.05
C GLY A 30 7.50 1.76 10.68
N GLY A 31 6.32 1.16 10.54
CA GLY A 31 5.58 1.15 9.29
C GLY A 31 4.08 1.28 9.46
N TYR A 32 3.42 1.49 8.32
CA TYR A 32 1.97 1.50 8.19
C TYR A 32 1.51 0.22 7.53
N ARG A 33 0.64 -0.56 8.18
CA ARG A 33 0.12 -1.79 7.58
C ARG A 33 -0.73 -1.53 6.32
N ARG A 34 -1.65 -0.56 6.35
CA ARG A 34 -2.56 -0.33 5.20
C ARG A 34 -1.86 0.27 3.98
N GLY A 35 -0.93 1.20 4.19
CA GLY A 35 -0.16 1.85 3.12
C GLY A 35 1.16 1.17 2.78
N ARG A 36 1.42 -0.01 3.37
CA ARG A 36 2.62 -0.86 3.21
C ARG A 36 3.90 -0.04 3.09
N LEU A 37 4.08 0.92 3.99
CA LEU A 37 5.25 1.81 4.01
C LEU A 37 6.05 1.59 5.30
N TYR A 38 7.37 1.68 5.20
CA TYR A 38 8.26 1.70 6.36
C TYR A 38 9.09 2.98 6.40
N GLY A 39 9.52 3.35 7.59
CA GLY A 39 10.32 4.54 7.84
C GLY A 39 10.90 4.56 9.23
N ARG A 40 11.48 5.70 9.59
CA ARG A 40 11.99 5.93 10.94
C ARG A 40 10.83 6.15 11.91
N LEU A 41 11.06 5.81 13.18
CA LEU A 41 10.09 6.06 14.26
C LEU A 41 9.80 7.56 14.43
N ASP A 42 10.79 8.41 14.16
CA ASP A 42 10.74 9.89 14.24
C ASP A 42 10.38 10.56 12.91
N CYS A 43 9.79 9.83 11.96
CA CYS A 43 9.41 10.42 10.68
C CYS A 43 8.32 11.49 10.90
N PRO A 44 8.44 12.71 10.33
CA PRO A 44 7.40 13.74 10.42
C PRO A 44 6.04 13.26 9.92
N SER A 45 6.00 12.40 8.90
CA SER A 45 4.76 11.78 8.41
C SER A 45 4.16 10.83 9.45
N ALA A 46 4.99 10.09 10.19
CA ALA A 46 4.53 9.22 11.28
C ALA A 46 4.01 10.05 12.45
N LEU A 47 4.71 11.14 12.83
CA LEU A 47 4.26 12.05 13.89
C LEU A 47 2.94 12.74 13.52
N ARG A 48 2.79 13.21 12.28
CA ARG A 48 1.52 13.77 11.77
C ARG A 48 0.39 12.73 11.81
N ALA A 49 0.67 11.48 11.45
CA ALA A 49 -0.33 10.42 11.50
C ALA A 49 -0.72 10.04 12.95
N LEU A 50 0.23 10.10 13.87
CA LEU A 50 -0.02 9.94 15.31
C LEU A 50 -0.85 11.10 15.87
N ALA A 51 -0.55 12.34 15.47
CA ALA A 51 -1.31 13.53 15.86
C ALA A 51 -2.77 13.47 15.36
N ARG A 52 -3.00 12.86 14.18
CA ARG A 52 -4.34 12.62 13.64
C ARG A 52 -5.10 11.48 14.34
N GLY A 53 -4.48 10.71 15.23
CA GLY A 53 -5.13 9.67 16.03
C GLY A 53 -5.53 8.39 15.28
N HIS A 54 -5.75 8.42 13.96
CA HIS A 54 -6.25 7.28 13.18
C HIS A 54 -5.19 6.20 12.86
N TYR A 55 -3.97 6.31 13.39
CA TYR A 55 -2.80 5.54 12.94
C TYR A 55 -2.23 4.54 13.96
N ARG A 56 -2.61 4.64 15.25
CA ARG A 56 -2.02 3.80 16.31
C ARG A 56 -2.31 2.30 16.14
N THR A 57 -3.52 1.93 15.72
CA THR A 57 -3.97 0.53 15.58
C THR A 57 -3.34 -0.23 14.41
N HIS A 58 -2.77 0.48 13.43
CA HIS A 58 -2.17 -0.11 12.23
C HIS A 58 -0.67 0.14 12.12
N ARG A 59 -0.05 0.66 13.19
CA ARG A 59 1.39 0.85 13.30
C ARG A 59 2.04 -0.52 13.51
N VAL A 60 2.93 -0.88 12.59
CA VAL A 60 3.76 -2.09 12.69
C VAL A 60 5.21 -1.68 12.94
N PHE A 61 5.98 -2.57 13.53
CA PHE A 61 7.40 -2.35 13.82
C PHE A 61 8.22 -3.46 13.17
N PHE A 62 9.42 -3.11 12.70
CA PHE A 62 10.37 -4.06 12.13
C PHE A 62 11.67 -4.02 12.92
N ALA A 63 12.33 -5.17 13.02
CA ALA A 63 13.68 -5.24 13.58
C ALA A 63 14.65 -4.38 12.76
N ASP A 64 14.62 -4.55 11.43
CA ASP A 64 15.55 -3.93 10.50
C ASP A 64 14.89 -3.46 9.20
N GLU A 65 15.62 -2.66 8.43
CA GLU A 65 15.19 -2.21 7.10
C GLU A 65 15.09 -3.35 6.10
N ALA A 66 16.03 -4.31 6.13
CA ALA A 66 16.00 -5.48 5.26
C ALA A 66 14.73 -6.31 5.46
N THR A 67 14.30 -6.49 6.71
CA THR A 67 13.06 -7.19 7.07
C THR A 67 11.83 -6.49 6.51
N ALA A 68 11.81 -5.15 6.55
CA ALA A 68 10.70 -4.37 5.99
C ALA A 68 10.62 -4.49 4.46
N VAL A 69 11.76 -4.47 3.78
CA VAL A 69 11.84 -4.65 2.33
C VAL A 69 11.42 -6.07 1.93
N ALA A 70 11.89 -7.09 2.65
CA ALA A 70 11.51 -8.49 2.42
C ALA A 70 10.00 -8.71 2.60
N ALA A 71 9.39 -8.04 3.59
CA ALA A 71 7.95 -8.07 3.82
C ALA A 71 7.12 -7.30 2.76
N GLY A 72 7.78 -6.69 1.75
CA GLY A 72 7.13 -5.96 0.68
C GLY A 72 6.65 -4.56 1.07
N TYR A 73 7.30 -3.93 2.05
CA TYR A 73 7.03 -2.54 2.42
C TYR A 73 7.91 -1.58 1.63
N ARG A 74 7.33 -0.46 1.19
CA ARG A 74 8.07 0.60 0.49
C ARG A 74 8.74 1.56 1.47
N PRO A 75 9.95 2.06 1.17
CA PRO A 75 10.59 3.12 1.95
C PRO A 75 9.77 4.43 1.89
N CYS A 76 9.73 5.17 2.98
CA CYS A 76 9.09 6.48 3.03
C CYS A 76 9.93 7.54 2.31
N ALA A 77 9.34 8.22 1.32
CA ALA A 77 9.99 9.30 0.56
C ALA A 77 10.45 10.49 1.43
N VAL A 78 9.85 10.69 2.61
CA VAL A 78 10.15 11.84 3.49
C VAL A 78 11.38 11.58 4.36
N CYS A 79 11.43 10.45 5.07
CA CYS A 79 12.54 10.15 5.98
C CYS A 79 13.67 9.34 5.35
N LEU A 80 13.42 8.68 4.21
CA LEU A 80 14.37 7.82 3.52
C LEU A 80 14.35 8.10 2.00
N PRO A 81 14.69 9.32 1.56
CA PRO A 81 14.63 9.70 0.14
C PRO A 81 15.57 8.85 -0.73
N THR A 82 16.77 8.53 -0.25
CA THR A 82 17.75 7.69 -0.97
C THR A 82 17.24 6.27 -1.18
N ALA A 83 16.70 5.63 -0.14
CA ALA A 83 16.12 4.29 -0.25
C ALA A 83 14.89 4.30 -1.16
N TYR A 84 14.07 5.36 -1.09
CA TYR A 84 12.93 5.55 -1.98
C TYR A 84 13.31 5.73 -3.45
N ALA A 85 14.34 6.52 -3.75
CA ALA A 85 14.86 6.65 -5.10
C ALA A 85 15.36 5.31 -5.65
N ARG A 86 16.09 4.53 -4.85
CA ARG A 86 16.55 3.18 -5.22
C ARG A 86 15.39 2.21 -5.45
N TRP A 87 14.37 2.26 -4.58
CA TRP A 87 13.16 1.46 -4.76
C TRP A 87 12.44 1.84 -6.06
N LYS A 88 12.23 3.13 -6.33
CA LYS A 88 11.60 3.61 -7.56
C LYS A 88 12.39 3.20 -8.80
N ALA A 89 13.72 3.38 -8.80
CA ALA A 89 14.57 2.98 -9.92
C ALA A 89 14.47 1.47 -10.22
N ARG A 90 14.36 0.62 -9.17
CA ARG A 90 14.09 -0.81 -9.34
C ARG A 90 12.71 -1.12 -9.92
N GLN A 91 11.70 -0.34 -9.59
CA GLN A 91 10.36 -0.49 -10.20
C GLN A 91 10.35 -0.05 -11.67
N GLU A 92 11.09 1.01 -12.01
CA GLU A 92 11.26 1.48 -13.38
C GLU A 92 11.98 0.45 -14.24
N SER A 93 13.07 -0.15 -13.72
CA SER A 93 13.84 -1.17 -14.43
C SER A 93 13.19 -2.55 -14.41
N ALA A 94 12.34 -2.84 -13.44
CA ALA A 94 11.48 -4.04 -13.44
C ALA A 94 10.22 -3.88 -14.32
N GLY A 95 9.97 -2.69 -14.88
CA GLY A 95 8.85 -2.41 -15.78
C GLY A 95 7.49 -2.24 -15.07
N PRO A 96 6.65 -1.26 -15.49
CA PRO A 96 5.42 -0.88 -14.80
C PRO A 96 4.13 -1.60 -15.27
N HIS A 97 4.20 -2.69 -16.04
CA HIS A 97 3.03 -3.27 -16.75
C HIS A 97 2.53 -4.65 -16.29
N ALA A 98 2.86 -5.15 -15.09
CA ALA A 98 2.35 -6.45 -14.62
C ALA A 98 1.19 -6.36 -13.59
N ALA A 99 1.04 -5.23 -12.88
CA ALA A 99 0.02 -5.08 -11.82
C ALA A 99 -1.09 -4.06 -12.14
N ASP A 100 -0.95 -3.30 -13.24
CA ASP A 100 -1.90 -2.28 -13.71
C ASP A 100 -2.52 -2.65 -15.07
N SER A 101 -2.85 -3.92 -15.30
CA SER A 101 -3.65 -4.35 -16.47
C SER A 101 -5.03 -4.88 -16.09
N ALA A 102 -5.38 -4.93 -14.79
CA ALA A 102 -6.66 -5.49 -14.34
C ALA A 102 -7.73 -4.44 -13.96
N ARG A 103 -7.43 -3.13 -14.00
CA ARG A 103 -8.39 -2.09 -13.55
C ARG A 103 -8.53 -0.85 -14.44
N SER A 104 -7.69 -0.70 -15.46
CA SER A 104 -7.68 0.51 -16.30
C SER A 104 -8.21 0.28 -17.73
N GLU A 105 -9.02 -0.76 -17.96
CA GLU A 105 -9.83 -0.92 -19.19
C GLU A 105 -11.30 -0.52 -18.97
N THR A 106 -11.56 0.56 -18.23
CA THR A 106 -12.86 1.26 -18.29
C THR A 106 -12.70 2.75 -18.04
N PHE A 107 -11.82 3.40 -18.80
CA PHE A 107 -11.87 4.85 -18.97
C PHE A 107 -11.43 5.24 -20.39
N PRO A 108 -12.35 5.34 -21.36
CA PRO A 108 -11.99 5.70 -22.72
C PRO A 108 -11.56 7.19 -22.79
N PRO A 109 -10.44 7.53 -23.46
CA PRO A 109 -10.10 8.92 -23.72
C PRO A 109 -11.08 9.55 -24.72
N ALA A 110 -11.53 10.76 -24.38
CA ALA A 110 -12.50 11.55 -25.10
C ALA A 110 -11.94 12.10 -26.43
N ALA A 111 -11.91 11.30 -27.50
CA ALA A 111 -11.51 11.79 -28.82
C ALA A 111 -11.94 10.91 -30.02
N ALA A 112 -13.16 10.39 -30.08
CA ALA A 112 -13.67 9.79 -31.32
C ALA A 112 -15.20 9.62 -31.32
N ARG A 113 -15.94 10.72 -31.48
CA ARG A 113 -17.37 10.64 -31.84
C ARG A 113 -17.53 11.03 -33.30
N ARG A 114 -17.18 10.11 -34.21
CA ARG A 114 -17.72 10.10 -35.57
C ARG A 114 -18.53 8.85 -35.81
N ALA A 115 -19.75 9.11 -36.24
CA ALA A 115 -20.86 8.20 -36.35
C ALA A 115 -20.76 7.31 -37.59
N ALA A 116 -21.16 6.05 -37.42
CA ALA A 116 -21.81 5.21 -38.41
C ALA A 116 -22.70 4.26 -37.58
N GLY A 117 -24.03 4.38 -37.66
CA GLY A 117 -24.82 3.68 -38.68
C GLY A 117 -24.83 2.20 -38.29
N GLY A 118 -25.86 1.67 -37.61
CA GLY A 118 -27.25 1.60 -38.04
C GLY A 118 -27.55 0.13 -38.33
N LEU A 119 -28.61 -0.42 -37.71
CA LEU A 119 -29.39 -1.63 -38.03
C LEU A 119 -30.27 -1.89 -36.77
N ALA A 120 -31.52 -1.44 -36.77
CA ALA A 120 -32.70 -2.13 -37.31
C ALA A 120 -33.28 -3.19 -36.35
N ALA A 121 -34.59 -3.03 -36.12
CA ALA A 121 -35.56 -4.02 -35.72
C ALA A 121 -35.46 -4.59 -34.28
N ALA A 122 -36.42 -4.21 -33.43
CA ALA A 122 -37.65 -4.99 -33.30
C ALA A 122 -38.55 -4.41 -32.19
N LEU A 123 -39.63 -3.82 -32.67
CA LEU A 123 -40.99 -3.78 -32.10
C LEU A 123 -41.25 -4.70 -30.89
N LEU A 124 -41.59 -4.12 -29.73
CA LEU A 124 -42.59 -4.70 -28.82
C LEU A 124 -43.43 -3.58 -28.16
N PRO A 125 -44.73 -3.50 -28.45
CA PRO A 125 -45.68 -2.64 -27.75
C PRO A 125 -46.19 -3.24 -26.44
N GLN A 126 -46.51 -2.32 -25.52
CA GLN A 126 -47.17 -2.39 -24.21
C GLN A 126 -48.06 -3.62 -23.92
N PRO A 127 -48.00 -4.22 -22.71
CA PRO A 127 -49.08 -5.07 -22.23
C PRO A 127 -50.29 -4.24 -21.77
N ALA A 128 -51.39 -4.39 -22.50
CA ALA A 128 -52.72 -3.90 -22.14
C ALA A 128 -53.26 -4.67 -20.92
N PHE A 129 -53.76 -3.93 -19.94
CA PHE A 129 -54.60 -4.41 -18.85
C PHE A 129 -56.00 -4.81 -19.36
N PRO A 130 -56.57 -5.90 -18.84
CA PRO A 130 -58.01 -5.94 -18.60
C PRO A 130 -58.39 -6.65 -17.28
N PRO A 131 -59.68 -6.63 -16.89
CA PRO A 131 -60.58 -5.49 -16.70
C PRO A 131 -60.66 -5.04 -15.23
#